data_AF-A0A7C2G233-F1
#
_entry.id   AF-A0A7C2G233-F1
#
_cell.length_a   1.000
_cell.length_b   1.000
_cell.length_c   1.000
_cell.angle_alpha   90.00
_cell.angle_beta   90.00
_cell.angle_gamma   90.00
#
_symmetry.space_group_name_H-M   'P 1'
#
loop_
_entity.id
_entity.type
_entity.pdbx_description
1 polymer ?
#
loop_
_entity_poly.entity_id
_entity_poly.type
_entity_poly.pdbx_seq_one_letter_code
_entity_poly.pdbx_strand_id
1 'polypeptide(L)' 'MIKYLVTGLVAFLIYIVFSGSMTPYDLVTGVIVSAICSILLTPYIVRNESKLKQPARLAYLAYYFLKYITII' A
#
# COMPACT_ATOMS: atom_id res chain seq x y z
N MET A 1 2.57 10.03 -11.53
CA MET A 1 1.40 9.13 -11.72
C MET A 1 1.56 7.80 -10.99
N ILE A 2 2.67 7.09 -11.21
CA ILE A 2 2.97 5.79 -10.56
C ILE A 2 2.82 5.82 -9.03
N LYS A 3 3.22 6.92 -8.38
CA LYS A 3 3.09 7.06 -6.92
C LYS A 3 1.65 6.91 -6.42
N TYR A 4 0.66 7.43 -7.14
CA TYR A 4 -0.76 7.36 -6.76
C TYR A 4 -1.33 5.96 -6.93
N LEU A 5 -0.88 5.27 -7.98
CA LEU A 5 -1.30 3.90 -8.24
C LEU A 5 -0.76 2.96 -7.15
N VAL A 6 0.52 3.11 -6.78
CA VAL A 6 1.13 2.28 -5.74
C VAL A 6 0.52 2.54 -4.37
N THR A 7 0.31 3.80 -3.98
CA THR A 7 -0.33 4.13 -2.68
C THR A 7 -1.79 3.70 -2.64
N GLY A 8 -2.54 3.86 -3.74
CA GLY A 8 -3.91 3.38 -3.86
C GLY A 8 -3.99 1.85 -3.74
N LEU A 9 -3.10 1.12 -4.40
CA LEU A 9 -3.04 -0.34 -4.30
C LEU A 9 -2.74 -0.78 -2.87
N VAL A 10 -1.78 -0.13 -2.19
CA VAL A 10 -1.49 -0.43 -0.78
C VAL A 10 -2.69 -0.12 0.11
N ALA A 11 -3.36 1.02 -0.07
CA ALA A 11 -4.56 1.38 0.69
C ALA A 11 -5.71 0.39 0.45
N PHE A 12 -5.88 -0.08 -0.78
CA PHE A 12 -6.85 -1.11 -1.13
C PHE A 12 -6.56 -2.45 -0.47
N LEU A 13 -5.31 -2.89 -0.47
CA LEU A 13 -4.90 -4.10 0.23
C LEU A 13 -5.18 -4.00 1.72
N ILE A 14 -4.87 -2.86 2.34
CA ILE A 14 -5.19 -2.60 3.74
C ILE A 14 -6.72 -2.69 3.95
N TYR A 15 -7.52 -2.04 3.10
CA TYR A 15 -8.98 -2.10 3.19
C TYR A 15 -9.50 -3.54 3.17
N ILE A 16 -9.06 -4.37 2.22
CA ILE A 16 -9.50 -5.77 2.13
C ILE A 16 -9.07 -6.59 3.34
N VAL A 17 -7.81 -6.43 3.79
CA VAL A 17 -7.30 -7.16 4.95
C VAL A 17 -8.09 -6.80 6.21
N PHE A 18 -8.47 -5.53 6.38
CA PHE A 18 -9.30 -5.10 7.50
C PHE A 18 -10.77 -5.50 7.37
N SER A 19 -11.33 -5.47 6.15
CA SER A 19 -12.70 -5.91 5.88
C SER A 19 -12.87 -7.39 6.17
N GLY A 20 -11.83 -8.21 5.94
CA GLY A 20 -11.87 -9.66 6.13
C GLY A 20 -12.78 -10.39 5.14
N SER A 21 -13.28 -9.69 4.12
CA SER A 21 -14.25 -10.16 3.15
C SER A 21 -13.87 -9.69 1.74
N MET A 22 -14.26 -10.48 0.74
CA MET A 22 -14.07 -10.16 -0.69
C MET A 22 -15.41 -10.22 -1.42
N THR A 23 -16.46 -9.66 -0.83
CA THR A 23 -17.74 -9.55 -1.54
C THR A 23 -17.62 -8.49 -2.64
N PRO A 24 -18.46 -8.55 -3.70
CA PRO A 24 -18.44 -7.53 -4.76
C PRO A 24 -18.66 -6.11 -4.22
N TYR A 25 -19.45 -5.97 -3.15
CA TYR A 25 -19.65 -4.70 -2.46
C TYR A 25 -18.34 -4.17 -1.88
N ASP A 26 -17.60 -5.01 -1.14
CA ASP A 26 -16.33 -4.64 -0.49
C ASP A 26 -15.24 -4.28 -1.50
N LEU A 27 -15.22 -4.96 -2.66
CA LEU A 27 -14.30 -4.64 -3.73
C LEU A 27 -14.59 -3.26 -4.31
N VAL A 28 -15.86 -2.94 -4.57
CA VAL A 28 -16.25 -1.64 -5.14
C VAL A 28 -16.00 -0.51 -4.14
N THR A 29 -16.44 -0.66 -2.89
CA THR A 29 -16.21 0.34 -1.84
C THR A 29 -14.71 0.51 -1.58
N GLY A 30 -13.95 -0.58 -1.53
CA GLY A 30 -12.50 -0.55 -1.37
C GLY A 30 -11.80 0.22 -2.49
N VAL A 31 -12.17 0.00 -3.75
CA VAL A 31 -11.61 0.74 -4.90
C VAL A 31 -11.92 2.24 -4.78
N ILE A 32 -13.15 2.61 -4.42
CA ILE A 32 -13.55 4.02 -4.30
C ILE A 32 -12.77 4.69 -3.16
N VAL A 33 -12.76 4.08 -1.97
CA VAL A 33 -12.09 4.63 -0.78
C VAL A 33 -10.59 4.74 -1.01
N SER A 34 -9.95 3.69 -1.54
CA SER A 34 -8.51 3.70 -1.80
C SER A 34 -8.12 4.72 -2.88
N ALA A 35 -8.94 4.91 -3.92
CA ALA A 35 -8.73 5.95 -4.91
C ALA A 35 -8.76 7.34 -4.27
N ILE A 36 -9.80 7.66 -3.47
CA ILE A 36 -9.92 8.95 -2.78
C ILE A 36 -8.73 9.18 -1.84
N CYS A 37 -8.40 8.20 -1.01
CA CYS A 37 -7.27 8.28 -0.09
C CYS A 37 -5.95 8.49 -0.82
N SER A 38 -5.72 7.78 -1.93
CA SER A 38 -4.49 7.91 -2.71
C SER A 38 -4.34 9.31 -3.29
N ILE A 39 -5.39 9.90 -3.86
CA ILE A 39 -5.33 11.24 -4.44
C ILE A 39 -4.97 12.28 -3.37
N LEU A 40 -5.60 12.18 -2.19
CA LEU A 40 -5.40 13.14 -1.10
C LEU A 40 -4.04 12.98 -0.40
N LEU A 41 -3.60 11.75 -0.12
CA LEU A 41 -2.48 11.48 0.79
C LEU A 41 -1.14 11.27 0.08
N THR A 42 -1.14 10.84 -1.18
CA THR A 42 0.09 10.55 -1.92
C THR A 42 1.10 11.69 -1.96
N PRO A 43 0.71 12.97 -2.14
CA PRO A 43 1.65 14.09 -2.10
C PRO A 43 2.43 14.22 -0.78
N TYR A 44 1.81 13.80 0.34
CA TYR A 44 2.40 13.89 1.67
C TYR A 44 3.24 12.65 2.03
N ILE A 45 2.80 11.46 1.58
CA ILE A 45 3.45 10.18 1.88
C ILE A 45 4.68 9.97 0.98
N VAL A 46 4.55 10.22 -0.31
CA VAL A 46 5.61 9.91 -1.29
C VAL A 46 6.39 11.18 -1.61
N ARG A 47 7.50 11.37 -0.89
CA ARG A 47 8.43 12.49 -1.15
C ARG A 47 9.34 12.28 -2.36
N ASN A 48 9.71 11.04 -2.68
CA ASN A 48 10.66 10.76 -3.77
C ASN A 48 10.21 9.55 -4.61
N GLU A 49 9.79 9.83 -5.84
CA GLU A 49 9.29 8.82 -6.79
C GLU A 49 10.38 7.86 -7.30
N SER A 50 11.66 8.25 -7.28
CA SER A 50 12.75 7.38 -7.72
C SER A 50 12.89 6.12 -6.85
N LYS A 51 12.56 6.25 -5.55
CA LYS A 51 12.64 5.14 -4.58
C LYS A 51 11.58 4.07 -4.82
N LEU A 52 10.45 4.43 -5.44
CA LEU A 52 9.39 3.48 -5.80
C LEU A 52 9.81 2.51 -6.91
N LYS A 53 10.75 2.91 -7.77
CA LYS A 53 11.24 2.07 -8.88
C LYS A 53 12.28 1.04 -8.46
N GLN A 54 12.63 0.96 -7.18
CA GLN A 54 13.66 0.07 -6.65
C GLN A 54 13.00 -1.12 -5.93
N PRO A 55 12.58 -2.19 -6.64
CA PRO A 55 11.88 -3.33 -6.02
C PRO A 55 12.75 -4.05 -4.98
N ALA A 56 14.07 -4.00 -5.10
CA ALA A 56 14.99 -4.50 -4.09
C ALA A 56 14.73 -3.91 -2.70
N ARG A 57 14.25 -2.66 -2.61
CA ARG A 57 13.89 -2.04 -1.32
C ARG A 57 12.71 -2.72 -0.63
N LEU A 58 11.76 -3.26 -1.40
CA LEU A 58 10.66 -4.05 -0.84
C LEU A 58 11.17 -5.38 -0.29
N ALA A 59 12.13 -6.02 -0.97
CA ALA A 59 12.78 -7.22 -0.45
C ALA A 59 13.56 -6.95 0.84
N TYR A 60 14.27 -5.82 0.93
CA TYR A 60 14.89 -5.39 2.19
C TYR A 60 13.86 -5.13 3.28
N LEU A 61 12.70 -4.54 2.96
CA LEU A 61 11.62 -4.34 3.94
C LEU A 61 11.15 -5.68 4.52
N ALA A 62 10.93 -6.69 3.68
CA ALA A 62 10.54 -8.04 4.13
C ALA A 62 11.66 -8.70 4.96
N TYR A 63 12.92 -8.59 4.52
CA TYR A 63 14.07 -9.13 5.26
C TYR A 63 14.21 -8.48 6.65
N TYR A 64 14.14 -7.15 6.73
CA TYR A 64 14.24 -6.45 8.01
C TYR A 64 13.00 -6.67 8.89
N PHE A 65 11.80 -6.79 8.31
CA PHE A 65 10.59 -7.17 9.04
C PHE A 65 10.78 -8.51 9.75
N LEU A 66 11.23 -9.54 9.02
CA LEU A 66 11.51 -10.85 9.60
C LEU A 66 12.63 -10.76 10.63
N LYS A 67 13.75 -10.10 10.30
CA LYS A 67 14.87 -9.92 11.20
C LYS A 67 14.44 -9.29 12.54
N TYR A 68 13.65 -8.23 12.53
CA TYR A 68 13.22 -7.57 13.77
C TYR A 68 12.12 -8.33 14.53
N ILE A 69 11.29 -9.14 13.86
CA ILE A 69 10.25 -9.91 14.55
C ILE A 69 10.79 -11.24 15.11
N THR A 70 11.83 -11.82 14.51
CA THR A 70 12.46 -13.08 14.96
C THR A 70 13.62 -12.85 15.93
N ILE A 71 14.24 -11.67 15.90
CA ILE A 71 15.19 -11.28 16.95
C ILE A 71 14.34 -10.78 18.13
N ILE A 72 13.94 -11.73 18.97
CA ILE A 72 13.60 -11.53 20.39
C ILE A 72 14.90 -11.34 21.16
#